data_AF-A0A7S0IQH8-F1
#
_entry.id   AF-A0A7S0IQH8-F1
#
_cell.length_a   1.000
_cell.length_b   1.000
_cell.length_c   1.000
_cell.angle_alpha   90.00
_cell.angle_beta   90.00
_cell.angle_gamma   90.00
#
_symmetry.space_group_name_H-M   'P 1'
#
loop_
_entity.id
_entity.type
_entity.pdbx_description
1 polymer ?
#
loop_
_entity_poly.entity_id
_entity_poly.type
_entity_poly.pdbx_seq_one_letter_code
_entity_poly.pdbx_strand_id
1 'polypeptide(L)'
;MSSAVAAFKEVSAAIDARINIKHVHRRLQIAARLLIVGTFIDDALRVLGEYRGQMLTMRHVGWGASIGIEHTASHVLPGAFIAIQSVGVALILSGIQPQVGCVALSLWAFVHPFLYSQQRNLEFVLKSVTIIGGLLILLSSERKIAKAKASAQHRGEEEAALIESSPAEMDEAAKEEKAVKDRLLIVGRCALSAVFVYYVVKMINELVTELLKTNKEMKDPLVADVMHGTLIVLLM
;
A
#
# COMPACT_ATOMS: atom_id res chain seq x y z
N MET A 1 6.69 -24.52 -26.59
CA MET A 1 7.03 -23.71 -25.40
C MET A 1 8.35 -22.94 -25.51
N SER A 2 9.43 -23.47 -26.11
CA SER A 2 10.73 -22.77 -26.23
C SER A 2 10.71 -21.45 -27.05
N SER A 3 9.94 -21.40 -28.14
CA SER A 3 9.85 -20.23 -29.03
C SER A 3 9.16 -19.01 -28.37
N ALA A 4 8.12 -19.22 -27.57
CA ALA A 4 7.40 -18.13 -26.89
C ALA A 4 8.26 -17.44 -25.82
N VAL A 5 9.09 -18.21 -25.11
CA VAL A 5 10.01 -17.67 -24.10
C VAL A 5 11.14 -16.85 -24.75
N ALA A 6 11.62 -17.27 -25.93
CA ALA A 6 12.61 -16.52 -26.70
C ALA A 6 12.04 -15.21 -27.26
N ALA A 7 10.84 -15.25 -27.84
CA ALA A 7 10.15 -14.07 -28.34
C ALA A 7 9.84 -13.07 -27.20
N PHE A 8 9.42 -13.56 -26.03
CA PHE A 8 9.20 -12.71 -24.86
C PHE A 8 10.49 -12.03 -24.38
N LYS A 9 11.63 -12.74 -24.40
CA LYS A 9 12.93 -12.15 -24.06
C LYS A 9 13.39 -11.08 -25.05
N GLU A 10 13.20 -11.29 -26.36
CA GLU A 10 13.52 -10.29 -27.37
C GLU A 10 12.64 -9.04 -27.26
N VAL A 11 11.34 -9.22 -27.06
CA VAL A 11 10.40 -8.11 -26.85
C VAL A 11 10.73 -7.36 -25.57
N SER A 12 11.00 -8.06 -24.45
CA SER A 12 11.43 -7.45 -23.20
C SER A 12 12.74 -6.68 -23.36
N ALA A 13 13.72 -7.23 -24.08
CA ALA A 13 14.99 -6.57 -24.34
C ALA A 13 14.85 -5.35 -25.25
N ALA A 14 13.96 -5.41 -26.26
CA ALA A 14 13.67 -4.28 -27.14
C ALA A 14 12.91 -3.15 -26.43
N ILE A 15 12.00 -3.50 -25.52
CA ILE A 15 11.31 -2.55 -24.63
C ILE A 15 12.31 -1.92 -23.66
N ASP A 16 13.16 -2.72 -23.02
CA ASP A 16 14.20 -2.26 -22.09
C ASP A 16 15.26 -1.38 -22.76
N ALA A 17 15.57 -1.62 -24.05
CA ALA A 17 16.49 -0.81 -24.82
C ALA A 17 15.90 0.56 -25.22
N ARG A 18 14.58 0.65 -25.43
CA ARG A 18 13.91 1.91 -25.81
C ARG A 18 13.46 2.73 -24.62
N ILE A 19 13.17 2.10 -23.50
CA ILE A 19 12.77 2.76 -22.28
C ILE A 19 14.02 3.01 -21.44
N ASN A 20 14.34 4.27 -21.15
CA ASN A 20 15.34 4.56 -20.15
C ASN A 20 14.76 4.19 -18.77
N ILE A 21 14.86 2.90 -18.40
CA ILE A 21 14.19 2.26 -17.26
C ILE A 21 14.43 3.05 -15.98
N LYS A 22 15.64 3.59 -15.81
CA LYS A 22 16.00 4.43 -14.65
C LYS A 22 15.16 5.70 -14.56
N HIS A 23 14.92 6.38 -15.69
CA HIS A 23 14.13 7.60 -15.75
C HIS A 23 12.63 7.32 -15.55
N VAL A 24 12.11 6.24 -16.16
CA VAL A 24 10.71 5.83 -15.98
C VAL A 24 10.47 5.38 -14.55
N HIS A 25 11.35 4.58 -13.97
CA HIS A 25 11.26 4.15 -12.57
C HIS A 25 11.25 5.34 -11.62
N ARG A 26 12.10 6.37 -11.85
CA ARG A 26 12.11 7.58 -11.02
C ARG A 26 10.80 8.36 -11.13
N ARG A 27 10.26 8.53 -12.34
CA ARG A 27 8.98 9.22 -12.55
C ARG A 27 7.81 8.45 -11.93
N LEU A 28 7.80 7.13 -12.09
CA LEU A 28 6.79 6.25 -11.52
C LEU A 28 6.82 6.28 -9.99
N GLN A 29 8.01 6.33 -9.38
CA GLN A 29 8.16 6.45 -7.94
C GLN A 29 7.63 7.80 -7.42
N ILE A 30 7.87 8.90 -8.13
CA ILE A 30 7.29 10.21 -7.80
C ILE A 30 5.77 10.18 -7.94
N ALA A 31 5.25 9.63 -9.04
CA ALA A 31 3.81 9.51 -9.26
C ALA A 31 3.15 8.64 -8.19
N ALA A 32 3.73 7.48 -7.87
CA ALA A 32 3.23 6.60 -6.80
C ALA A 32 3.24 7.30 -5.44
N ARG A 33 4.30 8.06 -5.12
CA ARG A 33 4.36 8.89 -3.91
C ARG A 33 3.24 9.92 -3.89
N LEU A 34 3.02 10.65 -4.99
CA LEU A 34 1.94 11.65 -5.06
C LEU A 34 0.56 11.03 -5.00
N LEU A 35 0.35 9.85 -5.57
CA LEU A 35 -0.93 9.15 -5.49
C LEU A 35 -1.21 8.69 -4.05
N ILE A 36 -0.25 8.06 -3.38
CA ILE A 36 -0.40 7.62 -1.98
C ILE A 36 -0.59 8.82 -1.04
N VAL A 37 0.20 9.87 -1.20
CA VAL A 37 0.03 11.08 -0.38
C VAL A 37 -1.30 11.77 -0.71
N GLY A 38 -1.67 11.78 -1.99
CA GLY A 38 -2.92 12.32 -2.50
C GLY A 38 -4.15 11.66 -1.90
N THR A 39 -4.14 10.35 -1.65
CA THR A 39 -5.27 9.68 -0.98
C THR A 39 -5.54 10.23 0.43
N PHE A 40 -4.49 10.62 1.17
CA PHE A 40 -4.67 11.22 2.50
C PHE A 40 -5.07 12.69 2.43
N ILE A 41 -4.63 13.42 1.40
CA ILE A 41 -5.09 14.79 1.16
C ILE A 41 -6.58 14.79 0.82
N ASP A 42 -6.99 13.93 -0.11
CA ASP A 42 -8.38 13.76 -0.52
C ASP A 42 -9.26 13.37 0.67
N ASP A 43 -8.83 12.40 1.48
CA ASP A 43 -9.57 11.98 2.66
C ASP A 43 -9.67 13.08 3.74
N ALA A 44 -8.59 13.82 3.99
CA ALA A 44 -8.62 14.97 4.91
C ALA A 44 -9.57 16.07 4.42
N LEU A 45 -9.58 16.38 3.12
CA LEU A 45 -10.49 17.35 2.52
C LEU A 45 -11.95 16.87 2.56
N ARG A 46 -12.19 15.58 2.34
CA ARG A 46 -13.51 14.96 2.48
C ARG A 46 -14.04 15.08 3.91
N VAL A 47 -13.21 14.77 4.91
CA VAL A 47 -13.59 14.92 6.32
C VAL A 47 -13.80 16.39 6.68
N LEU A 48 -13.03 17.31 6.11
CA LEU A 48 -13.20 18.75 6.31
C LEU A 48 -14.51 19.27 5.69
N GLY A 49 -14.83 18.86 4.46
CA GLY A 49 -16.05 19.26 3.76
C GLY A 49 -17.33 18.70 4.39
N GLU A 50 -17.26 17.48 4.91
CA GLU A 50 -18.39 16.77 5.54
C GLU A 50 -18.25 16.63 7.05
N TYR A 51 -17.58 17.59 7.71
CA TYR A 51 -17.20 17.47 9.12
C TYR A 51 -18.38 17.14 10.05
N ARG A 52 -19.53 17.78 9.83
CA ARG A 52 -20.76 17.51 10.59
C ARG A 52 -21.29 16.09 10.35
N GLY A 53 -21.21 15.59 9.12
CA GLY A 53 -21.60 14.22 8.78
C GLY A 53 -20.68 13.20 9.46
N GLN A 54 -19.38 13.48 9.49
CA GLN A 54 -18.40 12.64 10.19
C GLN A 54 -18.61 12.62 11.70
N MET A 55 -18.87 13.78 12.31
CA MET A 55 -19.23 13.87 13.72
C MET A 55 -20.47 13.03 14.07
N LEU A 56 -21.54 13.13 13.25
CA LEU A 56 -22.77 12.34 13.45
C LEU A 56 -22.54 10.83 13.28
N THR A 57 -21.64 10.45 12.37
CA THR A 57 -21.25 9.06 12.14
C THR A 57 -20.48 8.52 13.35
N MET A 58 -19.50 9.26 13.86
CA MET A 58 -18.75 8.88 15.07
C MET A 58 -19.66 8.71 16.29
N ARG A 59 -20.68 9.55 16.39
CA ARG A 59 -21.72 9.43 17.41
C ARG A 59 -22.54 8.14 17.27
N HIS A 60 -22.99 7.81 16.06
CA HIS A 60 -23.73 6.56 15.80
C HIS A 60 -22.92 5.30 16.06
N VAL A 61 -21.61 5.32 15.80
CA VAL A 61 -20.70 4.20 16.09
C VAL A 61 -20.51 4.02 17.61
N GLY A 62 -20.90 5.01 18.43
CA GLY A 62 -20.84 4.93 19.88
C GLY A 62 -19.43 5.15 20.45
N TRP A 63 -18.56 5.86 19.73
CA TRP A 63 -17.21 6.17 20.21
C TRP A 63 -17.26 6.97 21.51
N GLY A 64 -16.61 6.46 22.56
CA GLY A 64 -16.61 7.09 23.87
C GLY A 64 -17.85 6.83 24.72
N ALA A 65 -18.83 6.06 24.24
CA ALA A 65 -20.04 5.73 25.01
C ALA A 65 -19.75 4.87 26.24
N SER A 66 -18.83 3.90 26.12
CA SER A 66 -18.42 3.02 27.24
C SER A 66 -17.72 3.73 28.39
N ILE A 67 -17.17 4.93 28.13
CA ILE A 67 -16.39 5.73 29.07
C ILE A 67 -17.02 7.11 29.32
N GLY A 68 -18.26 7.34 28.86
CA GLY A 68 -19.03 8.55 29.12
C GLY A 68 -18.55 9.84 28.41
N ILE A 69 -17.68 9.74 27.41
CA ILE A 69 -17.11 10.90 26.68
C ILE A 69 -17.59 11.02 25.23
N GLU A 70 -18.73 10.41 24.88
CA GLU A 70 -19.27 10.35 23.52
C GLU A 70 -19.36 11.73 22.84
N HIS A 71 -19.87 12.72 23.57
CA HIS A 71 -20.04 14.07 23.02
C HIS A 71 -18.69 14.72 22.68
N THR A 72 -17.69 14.57 23.54
CA THR A 72 -16.35 15.13 23.32
C THR A 72 -15.62 14.34 22.24
N ALA A 73 -15.68 13.01 22.26
CA ALA A 73 -15.01 12.14 21.29
C ALA A 73 -15.53 12.38 19.87
N SER A 74 -16.84 12.49 19.68
CA SER A 74 -17.45 12.73 18.35
C SER A 74 -17.07 14.08 17.74
N HIS A 75 -16.80 15.11 18.55
CA HIS A 75 -16.34 16.41 18.08
C HIS A 75 -14.82 16.46 17.84
N VAL A 76 -14.03 15.79 18.69
CA VAL A 76 -12.56 15.88 18.62
C VAL A 76 -11.98 14.93 17.57
N LEU A 77 -12.53 13.72 17.43
CA LEU A 77 -12.00 12.69 16.55
C LEU A 77 -11.89 13.16 15.09
N PRO A 78 -12.93 13.71 14.43
CA PRO A 78 -12.80 14.18 13.04
C PRO A 78 -11.71 15.26 12.88
N GLY A 79 -11.52 16.12 13.88
CA GLY A 79 -10.42 17.10 13.90
C GLY A 79 -9.05 16.43 14.00
N ALA A 80 -8.91 15.42 14.86
CA ALA A 80 -7.69 14.62 14.97
C ALA A 80 -7.38 13.87 13.67
N PHE A 81 -8.40 13.42 12.92
CA PHE A 81 -8.21 12.73 11.64
C PHE A 81 -7.57 13.67 10.63
N ILE A 82 -8.13 14.87 10.48
CA ILE A 82 -7.59 15.91 9.59
C ILE A 82 -6.15 16.25 10.01
N ALA A 83 -5.90 16.42 11.32
CA ALA A 83 -4.58 16.77 11.83
C ALA A 83 -3.53 15.68 11.54
N ILE A 84 -3.80 14.42 11.86
CA ILE A 84 -2.87 13.30 11.65
C ILE A 84 -2.54 13.16 10.15
N GLN A 85 -3.57 13.24 9.29
CA GLN A 85 -3.38 13.11 7.86
C GLN A 85 -2.59 14.30 7.28
N SER A 86 -2.95 15.53 7.64
CA SER A 86 -2.28 16.74 7.15
C SER A 86 -0.83 16.81 7.60
N VAL A 87 -0.55 16.50 8.87
CA VAL A 87 0.82 16.49 9.42
C VAL A 87 1.63 15.36 8.78
N GLY A 88 1.08 14.15 8.67
CA GLY A 88 1.77 13.03 8.03
C GLY A 88 2.14 13.32 6.58
N VAL A 89 1.20 13.91 5.82
CA VAL A 89 1.42 14.37 4.44
C VAL A 89 2.50 15.45 4.39
N ALA A 90 2.43 16.46 5.26
CA ALA A 90 3.39 17.55 5.30
C ALA A 90 4.81 17.06 5.62
N LEU A 91 4.96 16.11 6.56
CA LEU A 91 6.24 15.49 6.88
C LEU A 91 6.83 14.72 5.69
N ILE A 92 5.99 14.02 4.93
CA ILE A 92 6.42 13.32 3.71
C ILE A 92 6.83 14.34 2.65
N LEU A 93 6.00 15.35 2.35
CA LEU A 93 6.27 16.29 1.25
C LEU A 93 7.44 17.24 1.53
N SER A 94 7.57 17.73 2.76
CA SER A 94 8.68 18.63 3.16
C SER A 94 10.04 17.92 3.19
N GLY A 95 10.06 16.60 3.36
CA GLY A 95 11.29 15.83 3.45
C GLY A 95 12.07 16.02 4.75
N ILE A 96 11.49 16.68 5.76
CA ILE A 96 12.11 16.89 7.09
C ILE A 96 12.24 15.55 7.82
N GLN A 97 11.13 14.81 7.96
CA GLN A 97 11.09 13.47 8.56
C GLN A 97 10.04 12.60 7.84
N PRO A 98 10.26 12.26 6.55
CA PRO A 98 9.26 11.54 5.75
C PRO A 98 8.97 10.14 6.29
N GLN A 99 9.93 9.56 7.03
CA GLN A 99 9.78 8.26 7.68
C GLN A 99 8.72 8.29 8.79
N VAL A 100 8.74 9.34 9.62
CA VAL A 100 7.76 9.54 10.70
C VAL A 100 6.37 9.75 10.09
N GLY A 101 6.28 10.55 9.02
CA GLY A 101 5.03 10.72 8.26
C GLY A 101 4.48 9.39 7.73
N CYS A 102 5.33 8.55 7.11
CA CYS A 102 4.89 7.24 6.62
C CYS A 102 4.40 6.31 7.75
N VAL A 103 5.10 6.29 8.89
CA VAL A 103 4.68 5.48 10.04
C VAL A 103 3.37 5.98 10.63
N ALA A 104 3.22 7.30 10.82
CA ALA A 104 1.99 7.90 11.34
C ALA A 104 0.79 7.60 10.43
N LEU A 105 0.94 7.76 9.11
CA LEU A 105 -0.12 7.45 8.15
C LEU A 105 -0.41 5.94 8.05
N SER A 106 0.57 5.06 8.23
CA SER A 106 0.35 3.61 8.27
C SER A 106 -0.43 3.19 9.51
N LEU A 107 -0.06 3.71 10.68
CA LEU A 107 -0.79 3.48 11.92
C LEU A 107 -2.21 4.03 11.80
N TRP A 108 -2.36 5.22 11.21
CA TRP A 108 -3.65 5.81 10.91
C TRP A 108 -4.52 4.89 10.05
N ALA A 109 -3.99 4.45 8.89
CA ALA A 109 -4.68 3.55 7.98
C ALA A 109 -5.03 2.20 8.64
N PHE A 110 -4.23 1.73 9.60
CA PHE A 110 -4.53 0.52 10.37
C PHE A 110 -5.67 0.72 11.37
N VAL A 111 -5.71 1.85 12.08
CA VAL A 111 -6.73 2.15 13.08
C VAL A 111 -8.07 2.51 12.43
N HIS A 112 -8.04 3.08 11.23
CA HIS A 112 -9.21 3.60 10.51
C HIS A 112 -10.40 2.63 10.38
N PRO A 113 -10.24 1.35 9.98
CA PRO A 113 -11.36 0.38 9.93
C PRO A 113 -12.06 0.17 11.26
N PHE A 114 -11.32 0.22 12.37
CA PHE A 114 -11.88 0.04 13.72
C PHE A 114 -12.66 1.29 14.15
N LEU A 115 -12.20 2.48 13.78
CA LEU A 115 -12.88 3.74 14.08
C LEU A 115 -14.27 3.81 13.44
N TYR A 116 -14.47 3.22 12.27
CA TYR A 116 -15.79 3.20 11.62
C TYR A 116 -16.59 1.92 11.88
N SER A 117 -16.11 1.04 12.77
CA SER A 117 -16.67 -0.31 12.96
C SER A 117 -16.81 -1.10 11.63
N GLN A 118 -15.90 -0.86 10.69
CA GLN A 118 -15.86 -1.48 9.36
C GLN A 118 -14.90 -2.68 9.28
N GLN A 119 -14.42 -3.21 10.40
CA GLN A 119 -13.49 -4.35 10.43
C GLN A 119 -14.07 -5.64 9.82
N ARG A 120 -15.40 -5.75 9.72
CA ARG A 120 -16.08 -6.87 9.04
C ARG A 120 -16.26 -6.66 7.54
N ASN A 121 -16.08 -5.43 7.06
CA ASN A 121 -16.15 -5.10 5.64
C ASN A 121 -14.79 -5.38 4.99
N LEU A 122 -14.66 -6.57 4.41
CA LEU A 122 -13.41 -7.03 3.78
C LEU A 122 -12.90 -6.05 2.72
N GLU A 123 -13.78 -5.44 1.94
CA GLU A 123 -13.38 -4.47 0.91
C GLU A 123 -12.69 -3.25 1.55
N PHE A 124 -13.23 -2.76 2.67
CA PHE A 124 -12.66 -1.63 3.39
C PHE A 124 -11.33 -1.97 4.06
N VAL A 125 -11.25 -3.15 4.68
CA VAL A 125 -10.02 -3.64 5.32
C VAL A 125 -8.92 -3.83 4.27
N LEU A 126 -9.24 -4.45 3.13
CA LEU A 126 -8.27 -4.66 2.05
C LEU A 126 -7.78 -3.34 1.47
N LYS A 127 -8.67 -2.36 1.24
CA LYS A 127 -8.27 -1.00 0.82
C LYS A 127 -7.26 -0.40 1.79
N SER A 128 -7.50 -0.55 3.09
CA SER A 128 -6.60 -0.06 4.14
C SER A 128 -5.24 -0.80 4.12
N VAL A 129 -5.26 -2.13 3.95
CA VAL A 129 -4.04 -2.95 3.82
C VAL A 129 -3.22 -2.54 2.59
N THR A 130 -3.87 -2.28 1.45
CA THR A 130 -3.20 -1.84 0.22
C THR A 130 -2.54 -0.47 0.39
N ILE A 131 -3.18 0.48 1.09
CA ILE A 131 -2.60 1.78 1.42
C ILE A 131 -1.38 1.60 2.34
N ILE A 132 -1.49 0.77 3.39
CA ILE A 132 -0.37 0.43 4.27
C ILE A 132 0.79 -0.16 3.46
N GLY A 133 0.50 -1.08 2.53
CA GLY A 133 1.50 -1.68 1.66
C GLY A 133 2.27 -0.65 0.83
N GLY A 134 1.56 0.31 0.24
CA GLY A 134 2.16 1.45 -0.48
C GLY A 134 3.06 2.30 0.42
N LEU A 135 2.61 2.61 1.64
CA LEU A 135 3.38 3.37 2.62
C LEU A 135 4.64 2.64 3.11
N LEU A 136 4.60 1.31 3.25
CA LEU A 136 5.77 0.51 3.63
C LEU A 136 6.85 0.53 2.54
N ILE A 137 6.44 0.45 1.27
CA ILE A 137 7.35 0.60 0.12
C ILE A 137 7.94 2.01 0.11
N LEU A 138 7.11 3.05 0.32
CA LEU A 138 7.56 4.43 0.38
C LEU A 138 8.55 4.63 1.53
N LEU A 139 8.25 4.12 2.73
CA LEU A 139 9.12 4.14 3.91
C LEU A 139 10.47 3.49 3.64
N SER A 140 10.49 2.32 2.97
CA SER A 140 11.75 1.68 2.54
C SER A 140 12.59 2.60 1.66
N SER A 141 11.94 3.31 0.73
CA SER A 141 12.62 4.20 -0.20
C SER A 141 13.17 5.46 0.47
N GLU A 142 12.40 6.05 1.40
CA GLU A 142 12.79 7.25 2.14
C GLU A 142 13.94 6.95 3.12
N ARG A 143 13.96 5.77 3.74
CA ARG A 143 15.11 5.32 4.54
C ARG A 143 16.38 5.24 3.73
N LYS A 144 16.31 4.73 2.49
CA LYS A 144 17.46 4.67 1.58
C LYS A 144 17.96 6.07 1.20
N ILE A 145 17.05 7.00 0.93
CA ILE A 145 17.40 8.39 0.58
C ILE A 145 18.05 9.10 1.78
N ALA A 146 17.49 8.94 2.98
CA ALA A 146 18.03 9.54 4.19
C ALA A 146 19.47 9.05 4.48
N LYS A 147 19.72 7.75 4.32
CA LYS A 147 21.07 7.17 4.47
C LYS A 147 22.05 7.69 3.43
N ALA A 148 21.64 7.74 2.16
CA ALA A 148 22.48 8.29 1.10
C ALA A 148 22.87 9.76 1.36
N LYS A 149 21.96 10.55 1.95
CA LYS A 149 22.24 11.93 2.37
C LYS A 149 23.19 11.98 3.57
N ALA A 150 22.97 11.14 4.60
CA ALA A 150 23.81 11.07 5.79
C ALA A 150 25.27 10.68 5.44
N SER A 151 25.47 9.65 4.62
CA SER A 151 26.81 9.22 4.17
C SER A 151 27.48 10.27 3.26
N ALA A 152 26.71 11.06 2.50
CA ALA A 152 27.26 12.17 1.73
C ALA A 152 27.71 13.35 2.62
N GLN A 153 27.09 13.52 3.78
CA GLN A 153 27.33 14.63 4.71
C GLN A 153 28.43 14.31 5.73
N HIS A 154 28.60 13.05 6.15
CA HIS A 154 29.59 12.61 7.15
C HIS A 154 30.86 11.99 6.56
N ARG A 155 31.13 12.20 5.26
CA ARG A 155 32.30 11.65 4.55
C ARG A 155 33.67 12.04 5.14
N GLY A 156 33.72 12.97 6.10
CA GLY A 156 34.94 13.35 6.85
C GLY A 156 35.02 12.83 8.30
N GLU A 157 33.94 12.31 8.88
CA GLU A 157 33.91 11.76 10.26
C GLU A 157 33.77 10.22 10.28
N GLU A 158 33.23 9.63 9.21
CA GLU A 158 33.05 8.17 9.05
C GLU A 158 34.39 7.42 9.11
N GLU A 159 35.49 8.04 8.68
CA GLU A 159 36.84 7.46 8.69
C GLU A 159 37.39 7.25 10.11
N ALA A 160 36.93 8.02 11.12
CA ALA A 160 37.31 7.85 12.52
C ALA A 160 36.47 6.78 13.24
N ALA A 161 35.18 6.67 12.91
CA ALA A 161 34.28 5.67 13.49
C ALA A 161 34.50 4.25 12.93
N LEU A 162 34.92 4.14 11.66
CA LEU A 162 35.29 2.86 11.01
C LEU A 162 36.52 2.19 11.64
N ILE A 163 37.35 2.93 12.38
CA ILE A 163 38.54 2.42 13.06
C ILE A 163 38.17 1.76 14.41
N GLU A 164 37.04 2.12 15.00
CA GLU A 164 36.64 1.68 16.35
C GLU A 164 35.69 0.47 16.36
N SER A 165 35.03 0.16 15.24
CA SER A 165 34.11 -0.98 15.10
C SER A 165 34.76 -2.19 14.42
N SER A 166 34.55 -3.39 14.97
CA SER A 166 35.06 -4.63 14.37
C SER A 166 34.40 -4.90 13.00
N PRO A 167 35.16 -5.35 11.96
CA PRO A 167 34.63 -5.67 10.64
C PRO A 167 33.46 -6.67 10.65
N ALA A 168 33.42 -7.55 11.66
CA ALA A 168 32.35 -8.53 11.84
C ALA A 168 31.03 -7.88 12.29
N GLU A 169 31.08 -6.87 13.17
CA GLU A 169 29.89 -6.18 13.69
C GLU A 169 29.26 -5.30 12.61
N MET A 170 30.08 -4.68 11.75
CA MET A 170 29.61 -3.90 10.61
C MET A 170 28.90 -4.78 9.56
N ASP A 171 29.42 -5.98 9.30
CA ASP A 171 28.81 -6.92 8.34
C ASP A 171 27.50 -7.53 8.88
N GLU A 172 27.42 -7.84 10.18
CA GLU A 172 26.17 -8.29 10.79
C GLU A 172 25.09 -7.21 10.78
N ALA A 173 25.42 -5.97 11.14
CA ALA A 173 24.48 -4.85 11.11
C ALA A 173 23.96 -4.57 9.68
N ALA A 174 24.85 -4.63 8.68
CA ALA A 174 24.46 -4.46 7.28
C ALA A 174 23.54 -5.58 6.77
N LYS A 175 23.79 -6.83 7.20
CA LYS A 175 22.94 -7.99 6.87
C LYS A 175 21.56 -7.88 7.52
N GLU A 176 21.49 -7.52 8.80
CA GLU A 176 20.21 -7.34 9.51
C GLU A 176 19.38 -6.23 8.86
N GLU A 177 20.01 -5.11 8.54
CA GLU A 177 19.33 -3.99 7.88
C GLU A 177 18.77 -4.42 6.51
N LYS A 178 19.58 -5.10 5.70
CA LYS A 178 19.14 -5.61 4.41
C LYS A 178 17.95 -6.55 4.57
N ALA A 179 17.99 -7.45 5.56
CA ALA A 179 16.89 -8.35 5.85
C ALA A 179 15.60 -7.61 6.26
N VAL A 180 15.69 -6.58 7.12
CA VAL A 180 14.54 -5.75 7.50
C VAL A 180 13.94 -5.05 6.29
N LYS A 181 14.78 -4.49 5.42
CA LYS A 181 14.35 -3.84 4.19
C LYS A 181 13.65 -4.81 3.24
N ASP A 182 14.23 -5.98 3.02
CA ASP A 182 13.68 -6.98 2.11
C ASP A 182 12.32 -7.48 2.65
N ARG A 183 12.21 -7.71 3.96
CA ARG A 183 10.92 -8.01 4.62
C ARG A 183 9.89 -6.91 4.41
N LEU A 184 10.27 -5.65 4.59
CA LEU A 184 9.37 -4.50 4.43
C LEU A 184 8.84 -4.39 2.99
N LEU A 185 9.71 -4.64 2.01
CA LEU A 185 9.34 -4.63 0.59
C LEU A 185 8.45 -5.81 0.22
N ILE A 186 8.73 -7.01 0.73
CA ILE A 186 7.89 -8.20 0.49
C ILE A 186 6.50 -7.97 1.08
N VAL A 187 6.42 -7.59 2.35
CA VAL A 187 5.14 -7.30 3.02
C VAL A 187 4.41 -6.17 2.29
N GLY A 188 5.12 -5.10 1.94
CA GLY A 188 4.54 -3.97 1.22
C GLY A 188 3.95 -4.37 -0.13
N ARG A 189 4.66 -5.20 -0.91
CA ARG A 189 4.19 -5.70 -2.21
C ARG A 189 2.99 -6.63 -2.07
N CYS A 190 3.03 -7.58 -1.13
CA CYS A 190 1.91 -8.48 -0.86
C CYS A 190 0.66 -7.69 -0.44
N ALA A 191 0.81 -6.73 0.47
CA ALA A 191 -0.29 -5.88 0.93
C ALA A 191 -0.84 -4.99 -0.19
N LEU A 192 0.03 -4.42 -1.04
CA LEU A 192 -0.38 -3.61 -2.19
C LEU A 192 -1.22 -4.43 -3.19
N SER A 193 -0.89 -5.72 -3.39
CA SER A 193 -1.65 -6.60 -4.29
C SER A 193 -2.98 -7.11 -3.72
N ALA A 194 -3.22 -6.97 -2.41
CA ALA A 194 -4.33 -7.65 -1.73
C ALA A 194 -5.72 -7.27 -2.28
N VAL A 195 -5.97 -5.99 -2.56
CA VAL A 195 -7.24 -5.53 -3.16
C VAL A 195 -7.43 -6.07 -4.58
N PHE A 196 -6.38 -6.06 -5.40
CA PHE A 196 -6.45 -6.55 -6.76
C PHE A 196 -6.76 -8.05 -6.80
N VAL A 197 -6.07 -8.84 -5.98
CA VAL A 197 -6.33 -10.28 -5.86
C VAL A 197 -7.77 -10.53 -5.41
N TYR A 198 -8.27 -9.77 -4.44
CA TYR A 198 -9.65 -9.88 -3.98
C TYR A 198 -10.67 -9.60 -5.10
N TYR A 199 -10.49 -8.52 -5.87
CA TYR A 199 -11.41 -8.20 -6.97
C TYR A 199 -11.35 -9.22 -8.11
N VAL A 200 -10.16 -9.73 -8.44
CA VAL A 200 -10.02 -10.81 -9.43
C VAL A 200 -10.79 -12.05 -8.99
N VAL A 201 -10.60 -12.51 -7.75
CA VAL A 201 -11.32 -13.66 -7.20
C VAL A 201 -12.83 -13.41 -7.15
N LYS A 202 -13.26 -12.21 -6.73
CA LYS A 202 -14.66 -11.82 -6.69
C LYS A 202 -15.30 -11.88 -8.09
N MET A 203 -14.64 -11.29 -9.08
CA MET A 203 -15.12 -11.27 -10.47
C MET A 203 -15.19 -12.68 -11.07
N ILE A 204 -14.20 -13.55 -10.79
CA ILE A 204 -14.24 -14.96 -11.18
C ILE A 204 -15.43 -15.68 -10.54
N ASN A 205 -15.66 -15.47 -9.24
CA ASN A 205 -16.78 -16.11 -8.54
C ASN A 205 -18.14 -15.64 -9.07
N GLU A 206 -18.29 -14.34 -9.37
CA GLU A 206 -19.50 -13.78 -9.97
C GLU A 206 -19.73 -14.38 -11.36
N LEU A 207 -18.69 -14.42 -12.20
CA LEU A 207 -18.74 -15.05 -13.51
C LEU A 207 -19.13 -16.53 -13.42
N VAL A 208 -18.45 -17.32 -12.58
CA VAL A 208 -18.76 -18.75 -12.38
C VAL A 208 -20.21 -18.93 -11.92
N THR A 209 -20.70 -18.06 -11.02
CA THR A 209 -22.08 -18.12 -10.53
C THR A 209 -23.09 -17.84 -11.64
N GLU A 210 -22.83 -16.83 -12.48
CA GLU A 210 -23.66 -16.53 -13.65
C GLU A 210 -23.65 -17.67 -14.66
N LEU A 211 -22.48 -18.26 -14.93
CA LEU A 211 -22.35 -19.40 -15.83
C LEU A 211 -23.08 -20.64 -15.31
N LEU A 212 -23.02 -20.91 -14.00
CA LEU A 212 -23.75 -22.03 -13.39
C LEU A 212 -25.27 -21.80 -13.40
N LYS A 213 -25.74 -20.56 -13.22
CA LYS A 213 -27.17 -20.22 -13.38
C LYS A 213 -27.62 -20.43 -14.82
N THR A 214 -26.83 -19.92 -15.77
CA THR A 214 -27.09 -20.01 -17.22
C THR A 214 -27.05 -21.45 -17.71
N ASN A 215 -26.16 -22.29 -17.19
CA ASN A 215 -26.06 -23.72 -17.52
C ASN A 215 -27.16 -24.57 -16.85
N LYS A 216 -27.72 -24.12 -15.72
CA LYS A 216 -28.96 -24.73 -15.19
C LYS A 216 -30.17 -24.45 -16.08
N GLU A 217 -30.15 -23.32 -16.80
CA GLU A 217 -31.21 -22.92 -17.73
C GLU A 217 -30.99 -23.51 -19.14
N MET A 218 -29.74 -23.68 -19.57
CA MET A 218 -29.37 -24.35 -20.83
C MET A 218 -29.09 -25.84 -20.62
N LYS A 219 -30.04 -26.70 -20.98
CA LYS A 219 -29.92 -28.16 -21.05
C LYS A 219 -28.98 -28.69 -22.15
N ASP A 220 -28.09 -27.86 -22.72
CA ASP A 220 -27.26 -28.26 -23.86
C ASP A 220 -25.80 -28.54 -23.47
N PRO A 221 -25.32 -29.79 -23.66
CA PRO A 221 -24.00 -30.23 -23.17
C PRO A 221 -22.81 -29.59 -23.90
N LEU A 222 -23.03 -28.97 -25.07
CA LEU A 222 -21.96 -28.40 -25.90
C LEU A 222 -21.40 -27.08 -25.33
N VAL A 223 -22.22 -26.32 -24.58
CA VAL A 223 -21.83 -25.02 -24.01
C VAL A 223 -21.02 -25.20 -22.72
N ALA A 224 -21.25 -26.29 -21.99
CA ALA A 224 -20.54 -26.61 -20.75
C ALA A 224 -19.03 -26.88 -20.96
N ASP A 225 -18.65 -27.47 -22.10
CA ASP A 225 -17.27 -27.81 -22.44
C ASP A 225 -16.42 -26.59 -22.84
N VAL A 226 -17.00 -25.66 -23.61
CA VAL A 226 -16.32 -24.41 -24.01
C VAL A 226 -16.07 -23.50 -22.81
N MET A 227 -17.00 -23.50 -21.84
CA MET A 227 -16.88 -22.72 -20.62
C MET A 227 -15.81 -23.28 -19.67
N HIS A 228 -15.67 -24.60 -19.57
CA HIS A 228 -14.58 -25.23 -18.81
C HIS A 228 -13.21 -24.89 -19.38
N GLY A 229 -13.05 -24.91 -20.71
CA GLY A 229 -11.79 -24.53 -21.35
C GLY A 229 -11.40 -23.07 -21.10
N THR A 230 -12.37 -22.16 -21.10
CA THR A 230 -12.12 -20.72 -20.90
C THR A 230 -11.78 -20.38 -19.43
N LEU A 231 -12.40 -21.08 -18.48
CA LEU A 231 -12.12 -20.91 -17.06
C LEU A 231 -10.70 -21.36 -16.68
N ILE A 232 -10.21 -22.44 -17.31
CA ILE A 232 -8.84 -22.94 -17.11
C ILE A 232 -7.81 -21.94 -17.65
N VAL A 233 -8.08 -21.30 -18.79
CA VAL A 233 -7.19 -20.29 -19.38
C VAL A 233 -7.14 -18.99 -18.56
N LEU A 234 -8.22 -18.64 -17.85
CA LEU A 234 -8.25 -17.47 -16.95
C LEU A 234 -7.59 -17.74 -15.57
N LEU A 235 -7.37 -19.00 -15.22
CA LEU A 235 -6.76 -19.42 -13.94
C LEU A 235 -5.28 -19.80 -14.06
N MET A 236 -4.70 -19.81 -15.28
CA MET A 236 -3.27 -19.97 -15.54
C MET A 236 -2.58 -18.62 -15.75
#